data_AF-A0A392VCF4-F1
#
_entry.id   AF-A0A392VCF4-F1
#
_cell.length_a   1.000
_cell.length_b   1.000
_cell.length_c   1.000
_cell.angle_alpha   90.00
_cell.angle_beta   90.00
_cell.angle_gamma   90.00
#
_symmetry.space_group_name_H-M   'P 1'
#
loop_
_entity.id
_entity.type
_entity.pdbx_description
1 polymer ?
#
loop_
_entity_poly.entity_id
_entity_poly.type
_entity_poly.pdbx_seq_one_letter_code
_entity_poly.pdbx_strand_id
1 'polypeptide(L)' 'MEELPVVREFSDVFPEDMSDVPPEREVEFTIDLIPGTSPISMAPYRMSASELNELK' A
#
# COMPACT_ATOMS: atom_id res chain seq x y z
N MET A 1 -21.94 5.44 -10.34
CA MET A 1 -20.65 5.48 -11.05
C MET A 1 -20.53 4.12 -11.72
N GLU A 2 -20.55 4.05 -13.05
CA GLU A 2 -20.44 2.75 -13.73
C GLU A 2 -18.99 2.27 -13.57
N GLU A 3 -18.82 1.14 -12.89
CA GLU A 3 -17.54 0.44 -12.87
C GLU A 3 -17.11 0.10 -14.29
N LEU A 4 -15.81 0.28 -14.54
CA LEU A 4 -15.20 -0.14 -15.79
C LEU A 4 -15.40 -1.66 -15.94
N PRO A 5 -15.76 -2.17 -17.13
CA PRO A 5 -15.99 -3.60 -17.36
C PRO A 5 -14.83 -4.49 -16.86
N VAL A 6 -13.59 -3.99 -16.96
CA VAL A 6 -12.39 -4.66 -16.48
C VAL A 6 -12.42 -4.90 -14.96
N VAL A 7 -12.94 -3.98 -14.15
CA VAL A 7 -13.00 -4.15 -12.69
C VAL A 7 -13.92 -5.31 -12.32
N ARG A 8 -15.03 -5.45 -13.06
CA ARG A 8 -15.99 -6.55 -12.88
C ARG A 8 -15.45 -7.91 -13.31
N GLU A 9 -14.55 -7.94 -14.28
CA GLU A 9 -13.86 -9.16 -14.70
C GLU A 9 -12.86 -9.67 -13.66
N PHE A 10 -12.39 -8.79 -12.75
CA PHE A 10 -11.40 -9.08 -11.71
C PHE A 10 -11.91 -8.70 -10.30
N SER A 11 -13.19 -8.94 -10.02
CA SER A 11 -13.81 -8.59 -8.74
C SER A 11 -13.20 -9.33 -7.54
N ASP A 12 -12.51 -10.45 -7.80
CA ASP A 12 -11.73 -11.22 -6.83
C ASP A 12 -10.37 -10.58 -6.49
N VAL A 13 -9.80 -9.79 -7.41
CA VAL A 13 -8.55 -9.04 -7.23
C VAL A 13 -8.81 -7.64 -6.66
N PHE A 14 -9.95 -7.04 -7.02
CA PHE A 14 -10.38 -5.72 -6.57
C PHE A 14 -11.69 -5.80 -5.77
N PRO A 15 -11.70 -6.44 -4.59
CA PRO A 15 -12.87 -6.44 -3.73
C PRO A 15 -13.22 -4.99 -3.34
N GLU A 16 -14.53 -4.68 -3.30
CA GLU A 16 -15.02 -3.35 -2.86
C GLU A 16 -14.53 -3.00 -1.45
N ASP A 17 -14.32 -4.02 -0.62
CA ASP A 17 -13.71 -3.94 0.70
C ASP A 17 -12.20 -4.25 0.60
N MET A 18 -11.37 -3.22 0.41
CA MET A 18 -9.92 -3.39 0.56
C MET A 18 -9.61 -3.70 2.03
N SER A 19 -9.05 -4.87 2.30
CA SER A 19 -8.47 -5.18 3.61
C SER A 19 -7.21 -4.35 3.83
N ASP A 20 -7.17 -3.54 4.89
CA ASP A 20 -5.96 -2.82 5.33
C ASP A 20 -4.80 -3.77 5.68
N VAL A 21 -5.11 -5.06 5.87
CA VAL A 21 -4.14 -6.10 6.13
C VAL A 21 -3.64 -6.64 4.79
N PRO A 22 -2.32 -6.68 4.56
CA PRO A 22 -1.77 -7.32 3.37
C PRO A 22 -2.27 -8.77 3.29
N PRO A 23 -2.46 -9.30 2.07
CA PRO A 23 -2.90 -10.68 1.90
C PRO A 23 -1.95 -11.64 2.63
N GLU A 24 -2.52 -12.72 3.18
CA GLU A 24 -1.72 -13.78 3.78
C GLU A 24 -0.69 -14.27 2.76
N ARG A 25 0.58 -14.20 3.16
CA ARG A 25 1.67 -14.70 2.32
C ARG A 25 2.08 -16.06 2.83
N GLU A 26 2.34 -16.99 1.92
CA GLU A 26 2.73 -18.37 2.25
C GLU A 26 4.08 -18.46 3.00
N VAL A 27 4.89 -17.40 2.91
CA VAL A 27 6.21 -17.33 3.55
C VAL A 27 6.41 -15.99 4.26
N GLU A 28 7.19 -16.00 5.34
CA GLU A 28 7.62 -14.80 6.04
C GLU A 28 8.69 -14.07 5.22
N PHE A 29 8.54 -12.75 5.04
CA PHE A 29 9.47 -11.93 4.27
C PHE A 29 10.43 -11.20 5.22
N THR A 30 11.73 -11.36 4.99
CA THR A 30 12.77 -10.58 5.68
C THR A 30 13.43 -9.60 4.71
N ILE A 31 13.84 -8.44 5.24
CA ILE A 31 14.64 -7.47 4.49
C ILE A 31 16.07 -7.57 4.98
N ASP A 32 16.94 -8.13 4.16
CA ASP A 32 18.37 -8.23 4.47
C ASP A 32 19.06 -6.89 4.22
N LEU A 33 19.80 -6.42 5.21
CA LEU A 33 20.59 -5.19 5.11
C LEU A 33 22.05 -5.52 4.87
N ILE A 34 22.74 -4.63 4.16
CA ILE A 34 24.19 -4.72 4.01
C ILE A 34 24.82 -4.53 5.41
N PRO A 35 25.82 -5.35 5.81
CA PRO A 35 26.49 -5.18 7.09
C PRO A 35 27.01 -3.75 7.27
N GLY A 36 26.63 -3.12 8.37
CA GLY A 36 26.98 -1.72 8.68
C GLY A 36 25.92 -0.68 8.31
N THR A 37 24.78 -1.07 7.72
CA THR A 37 23.63 -0.17 7.55
C THR A 37 23.05 0.23 8.91
N SER A 38 22.95 1.54 9.15
CA SER A 38 22.27 2.11 10.32
C SER A 38 20.82 2.52 9.97
N PRO A 39 19.89 2.51 10.94
CA PRO A 39 18.56 3.08 10.75
C PRO A 39 18.63 4.55 10.32
N ILE A 40 17.73 4.94 9.42
CA ILE A 40 17.62 6.32 8.94
C ILE A 40 16.31 6.89 9.45
N SER A 41 16.37 8.10 10.01
CA SER A 41 15.19 8.87 10.42
C SER A 41 15.23 10.22 9.72
N MET A 42 14.24 10.48 8.86
CA MET A 42 14.10 11.72 8.11
C MET A 42 12.73 12.33 8.38
N ALA A 43 12.65 13.67 8.47
CA ALA A 43 11.37 14.35 8.62
C ALA A 43 10.48 14.08 7.38
N PRO A 44 9.16 13.86 7.57
CA PRO A 44 8.24 13.75 6.45
C PRO A 44 8.24 15.00 5.57
N TYR A 45 7.92 14.83 4.29
CA TYR A 45 7.69 15.96 3.40
C TYR A 45 6.49 16.79 3.86
N ARG A 46 6.52 18.11 3.62
CA ARG A 46 5.39 18.99 3.92
C ARG A 46 4.33 18.86 2.82
N MET A 47 3.31 18.06 3.09
CA MET A 47 2.16 17.90 2.21
C MET A 47 1.13 19.01 2.43
N SER A 48 0.48 19.42 1.35
CA SER A 48 -0.69 20.31 1.36
C SER A 48 -1.94 19.60 1.90
N ALA A 49 -2.98 20.38 2.21
CA ALA A 49 -4.24 19.83 2.68
C ALA A 49 -4.94 18.91 1.64
N SER A 50 -4.77 19.20 0.33
CA SER A 50 -5.33 18.37 -0.74
C SER A 50 -4.64 17.02 -0.84
N GLU A 51 -3.30 16.98 -0.77
CA GLU A 51 -2.51 15.74 -0.80
C GLU A 51 -2.80 14.85 0.42
N LEU A 52 -2.96 15.46 1.60
CA LEU A 52 -3.35 14.73 2.80
C LEU A 52 -4.77 14.14 2.71
N ASN A 53 -5.64 14.73 1.90
CA ASN A 53 -6.99 14.21 1.70
C ASN A 53 -7.02 13.03 0.72
N GLU A 54 -6.02 12.88 -0.15
CA GLU A 54 -5.86 11.72 -1.04
C GLU A 54 -5.32 10.47 -0.32
N LEU A 55 -4.66 10.67 0.84
CA LEU A 55 -4.12 9.60 1.69
C LEU A 55 -5.14 9.04 2.69
N LYS A 56 -6.37 9.56 2.70
CA LYS A 56 -7.47 9.07 3.53
C LYS A 56 -8.19 7.92 2.85
#